data_AF-A0A968FPV9-F1
#
_entry.id   AF-A0A968FPV9-F1
#
_cell.length_a   1.000
_cell.length_b   1.000
_cell.length_c   1.000
_cell.angle_alpha   90.00
_cell.angle_beta   90.00
_cell.angle_gamma   90.00
#
_symmetry.space_group_name_H-M   'P 1'
#
loop_
_entity.id
_entity.type
_entity.pdbx_description
1 polymer ?
#
loop_
_entity_poly.entity_id
_entity_poly.type
_entity_poly.pdbx_seq_one_letter_code
_entity_poly.pdbx_strand_id
1 'polypeptide(L)'
;MTKVKMGDTVMLDARRKPMPHVVLIEGKWILYSKVTGKKHKIPLLRFIRPRPYAHQIRGHMSRTECSACHARWSANEWGMHVIHEEELDRDQWKNWTLSDPTLQQSLSETAEPRKPAASVMGMLNWNSALSTPEGIKGSWIKGVWNHVFTETGWNSLILGINQRNRATVMKPRYQYFLTTRSKPGGQQPDRAKVPVTVKGKPGWVMMPHTPHTTRATTRPCESCHLSPLAAGLGEPTLKNIRDGKPFYKELIEANRVQPQFQIKQMVSRNGWSLQNPLPKGKLRFMKSKEIKALLKKTTRYKAYRYLDLRRNGHSRLLIRDEYPYDLKHKINEEKMGPPTGEEKLLYYDLDRHQFFTTQQAEPAPAREPAQPPPPGTAELPIPQADMPESVSPVPPPLDSPPGQADFFIDLKSSEPDPDLPSAQE
;
A
#
# COMPACT_ATOMS: atom_id res chain seq x y z
N MET A 1 34.87 -7.83 -14.96
CA MET A 1 33.81 -7.29 -15.83
C MET A 1 34.08 -7.72 -17.27
N THR A 2 33.12 -8.36 -17.94
CA THR A 2 33.28 -8.64 -19.39
C THR A 2 33.19 -7.31 -20.14
N LYS A 3 34.25 -6.93 -20.86
CA LYS A 3 34.21 -5.77 -21.77
C LYS A 3 33.28 -6.14 -22.94
N VAL A 4 32.20 -5.38 -23.13
CA VAL A 4 31.37 -5.45 -24.34
C VAL A 4 32.29 -5.26 -25.55
N LYS A 5 32.20 -6.17 -26.52
CA LYS A 5 33.03 -6.13 -27.73
C LYS A 5 32.28 -5.47 -28.87
N MET A 6 33.04 -4.95 -29.83
CA MET A 6 32.46 -4.42 -31.06
C MET A 6 31.73 -5.57 -31.79
N GLY A 7 30.45 -5.37 -32.13
CA GLY A 7 29.57 -6.40 -32.70
C GLY A 7 28.56 -7.01 -31.71
N ASP A 8 28.73 -6.81 -30.40
CA ASP A 8 27.76 -7.29 -29.41
C ASP A 8 26.42 -6.55 -29.51
N THR A 9 25.31 -7.28 -29.43
CA THR A 9 23.97 -6.69 -29.34
C THR A 9 23.60 -6.42 -27.87
N VAL A 10 23.45 -5.14 -27.51
CA VAL A 10 23.08 -4.69 -26.16
C VAL A 10 21.63 -4.23 -26.07
N MET A 11 21.01 -4.40 -24.89
CA MET A 11 19.65 -3.89 -24.65
C MET A 11 19.66 -2.37 -24.48
N LEU A 12 18.60 -1.71 -24.95
CA LEU A 12 18.36 -0.29 -24.67
C LEU A 12 17.33 -0.13 -23.56
N ASP A 13 17.53 0.87 -22.70
CA ASP A 13 16.54 1.26 -21.72
C ASP A 13 15.37 2.04 -22.38
N ALA A 14 14.37 2.42 -21.57
CA ALA A 14 13.20 3.17 -22.05
C ALA A 14 13.52 4.57 -22.63
N ARG A 15 14.73 5.10 -22.39
CA ARG A 15 15.23 6.38 -22.92
C ARG A 15 16.21 6.15 -24.08
N ARG A 16 16.27 4.93 -24.63
CA ARG A 16 17.21 4.52 -25.68
C ARG A 16 18.68 4.60 -25.27
N LYS A 17 18.99 4.58 -23.96
CA LYS A 17 20.37 4.49 -23.49
C LYS A 17 20.82 3.02 -23.48
N PRO A 18 22.04 2.72 -23.94
CA PRO A 18 22.54 1.35 -23.94
C PRO A 18 22.74 0.84 -22.51
N MET A 19 22.39 -0.43 -22.31
CA MET A 19 22.65 -1.19 -21.11
C MET A 19 23.77 -2.19 -21.40
N PRO A 20 25.05 -1.78 -21.29
CA PRO A 20 26.20 -2.62 -21.70
C PRO A 20 26.36 -3.90 -20.88
N HIS A 21 25.65 -4.01 -19.76
CA HIS A 21 25.63 -5.17 -18.89
C HIS A 21 24.47 -6.12 -19.24
N VAL A 22 23.70 -5.85 -20.30
CA VAL A 22 22.62 -6.69 -20.80
C VAL A 22 22.84 -6.97 -22.29
N VAL A 23 23.27 -8.19 -22.60
CA VAL A 23 23.67 -8.60 -23.95
C VAL A 23 22.81 -9.76 -24.46
N LEU A 24 22.64 -9.81 -25.78
CA LEU A 24 21.98 -10.93 -26.46
C LEU A 24 23.03 -12.00 -26.81
N ILE A 25 22.90 -13.19 -26.24
CA ILE A 25 23.77 -14.34 -26.49
C ILE A 25 22.87 -15.52 -26.88
N GLU A 26 23.10 -16.12 -28.05
CA GLU A 26 22.32 -17.28 -28.54
C GLU A 26 20.79 -17.06 -28.48
N GLY A 27 20.34 -15.86 -28.87
CA GLY A 27 18.92 -15.48 -28.83
C GLY A 27 18.33 -15.26 -27.43
N LYS A 28 19.13 -15.30 -26.37
CA LYS A 28 18.71 -15.07 -24.97
C LYS A 28 19.33 -13.78 -24.44
N TRP A 29 18.55 -13.00 -23.71
CA TRP A 29 19.07 -11.82 -23.00
C TRP A 29 19.71 -12.24 -21.69
N ILE A 30 20.97 -11.84 -21.50
CA ILE A 30 21.78 -12.13 -20.31
C ILE A 30 22.16 -10.82 -19.64
N LEU A 31 21.80 -10.68 -18.37
CA LEU A 31 22.27 -9.63 -17.47
C LEU A 31 23.56 -10.09 -16.78
N TYR A 32 24.60 -9.29 -16.84
CA TYR A 32 25.82 -9.45 -16.05
C TYR A 32 25.74 -8.55 -14.81
N SER A 33 25.91 -9.14 -13.63
CA SER A 33 26.02 -8.38 -12.38
C SER A 33 27.22 -7.43 -12.45
N LYS A 34 26.99 -6.14 -12.18
CA LYS A 34 28.08 -5.16 -12.14
C LYS A 34 29.00 -5.35 -10.93
N VAL A 35 28.49 -5.96 -9.86
CA VAL A 35 29.22 -6.20 -8.60
C VAL A 35 30.00 -7.52 -8.68
N THR A 36 29.33 -8.61 -9.05
CA THR A 36 29.90 -9.96 -8.97
C THR A 36 30.32 -10.54 -10.32
N GLY A 37 29.96 -9.92 -11.44
CA GLY A 37 30.19 -10.46 -12.78
C GLY A 37 29.30 -11.67 -13.14
N LYS A 38 28.48 -12.18 -12.21
CA LYS A 38 27.61 -13.35 -12.43
C LYS A 38 26.62 -13.11 -13.57
N LYS A 39 26.39 -14.17 -14.36
CA LYS A 39 25.41 -14.20 -15.45
C LYS A 39 24.01 -14.51 -14.91
N HIS A 40 23.03 -13.73 -15.36
CA HIS A 40 21.62 -13.90 -15.04
C HIS A 40 20.80 -13.92 -16.33
N LYS A 41 20.13 -15.03 -16.62
CA LYS A 41 19.22 -15.12 -17.78
C LYS A 41 17.98 -14.29 -17.52
N ILE A 42 17.65 -13.36 -18.42
CA ILE A 42 16.43 -12.55 -18.34
C ILE A 42 15.26 -13.34 -18.96
N PRO A 43 14.25 -13.75 -18.18
CA PRO A 43 13.07 -14.39 -18.73
C PRO A 43 12.23 -13.36 -19.49
N LEU A 44 11.96 -13.61 -20.78
CA LEU A 44 11.07 -12.77 -21.55
C LEU A 44 9.62 -13.21 -21.40
N LEU A 45 8.72 -12.24 -21.20
CA LEU A 45 7.28 -12.49 -21.03
C LEU A 45 6.65 -13.27 -22.18
N ARG A 46 7.14 -13.09 -23.41
CA ARG A 46 6.66 -13.82 -24.61
C ARG A 46 6.88 -15.33 -24.54
N PHE A 47 7.82 -15.78 -23.72
CA PHE A 47 8.18 -17.19 -23.57
C PHE A 47 7.56 -17.85 -22.33
N ILE A 48 6.85 -17.08 -21.49
CA ILE A 48 6.17 -17.65 -20.31
C ILE A 48 4.97 -18.48 -20.77
N ARG A 49 4.99 -19.77 -20.43
CA ARG A 49 3.89 -20.71 -20.67
C ARG A 49 3.48 -21.42 -19.37
N PRO A 50 2.19 -21.52 -19.05
CA PRO A 50 1.07 -20.85 -19.70
C PRO A 50 1.08 -19.35 -19.39
N ARG A 51 0.76 -18.49 -20.37
CA ARG A 51 0.73 -17.04 -20.17
C ARG A 51 -0.32 -16.66 -19.12
N PRO A 52 0.02 -15.92 -18.05
CA PRO A 52 -0.95 -15.44 -17.06
C PRO A 52 -2.07 -14.63 -17.72
N TYR A 53 -3.32 -14.79 -17.28
CA TYR A 53 -4.47 -14.09 -17.85
C TYR A 53 -4.33 -12.57 -17.77
N ALA A 54 -3.77 -12.05 -16.68
CA ALA A 54 -3.47 -10.63 -16.52
C ALA A 54 -2.53 -10.09 -17.63
N HIS A 55 -1.59 -10.91 -18.13
CA HIS A 55 -0.70 -10.55 -19.23
C HIS A 55 -1.36 -10.64 -20.62
N GLN A 56 -2.53 -11.29 -20.74
CA GLN A 56 -3.29 -11.37 -22.00
C GLN A 56 -4.14 -10.11 -22.24
N ILE A 57 -4.37 -9.31 -21.19
CA ILE A 57 -5.11 -8.07 -21.27
C ILE A 57 -4.19 -6.95 -21.79
N ARG A 58 -4.40 -6.52 -23.04
CA ARG A 58 -3.59 -5.47 -23.70
C ARG A 58 -3.44 -4.21 -22.84
N GLY A 59 -4.50 -3.80 -22.15
CA GLY A 59 -4.50 -2.63 -21.27
C GLY A 59 -3.47 -2.72 -20.14
N HIS A 60 -3.31 -3.89 -19.52
CA HIS A 60 -2.30 -4.09 -18.47
C HIS A 60 -0.89 -3.99 -19.05
N MET A 61 -0.65 -4.59 -20.21
CA MET A 61 0.68 -4.61 -20.83
C MET A 61 1.14 -3.24 -21.33
N SER A 62 0.22 -2.40 -21.83
CA SER A 62 0.57 -1.11 -22.43
C SER A 62 0.35 0.09 -21.51
N ARG A 63 -0.54 0.00 -20.52
CA ARG A 63 -0.97 1.15 -19.70
C ARG A 63 -0.71 0.98 -18.21
N THR A 64 -0.06 -0.10 -17.78
CA THR A 64 0.26 -0.34 -16.37
C THR A 64 1.74 -0.63 -16.20
N GLU A 65 2.33 -0.14 -15.11
CA GLU A 65 3.67 -0.52 -14.70
C GLU A 65 3.64 -1.91 -14.07
N CYS A 66 4.64 -2.75 -14.36
CA CYS A 66 4.69 -4.09 -13.78
C CYS A 66 4.68 -4.03 -12.24
N SER A 67 5.38 -3.07 -11.65
CA SER A 67 5.39 -2.86 -10.19
C SER A 67 4.01 -2.54 -9.62
N ALA A 68 3.10 -1.92 -10.38
CA ALA A 68 1.74 -1.66 -9.91
C ALA A 68 0.95 -2.96 -9.65
N CYS A 69 1.31 -4.06 -10.32
CA CYS A 69 0.70 -5.38 -10.17
C CYS A 69 1.53 -6.34 -9.30
N HIS A 70 2.86 -6.27 -9.42
CA HIS A 70 3.80 -7.21 -8.79
C HIS A 70 4.37 -6.74 -7.44
N ALA A 71 4.17 -5.48 -7.04
CA ALA A 71 4.53 -5.05 -5.69
C ALA A 71 3.61 -5.72 -4.67
N ARG A 72 4.21 -6.42 -3.69
CA ARG A 72 3.47 -7.04 -2.58
C ARG A 72 2.96 -6.00 -1.58
N TRP A 73 3.78 -5.01 -1.24
CA TRP A 73 3.47 -3.97 -0.25
C TRP A 73 4.36 -2.74 -0.51
N SER A 74 4.09 -1.62 0.16
CA SER A 74 4.92 -0.41 0.13
C SER A 74 4.89 0.21 1.51
N ALA A 75 6.06 0.40 2.13
CA ALA A 75 6.16 1.19 3.35
C ALA A 75 5.74 2.63 3.05
N ASN A 76 4.66 3.08 3.66
CA ASN A 76 4.11 4.41 3.47
C ASN A 76 3.90 5.09 4.82
N GLU A 77 4.16 6.39 4.84
CA GLU A 77 3.99 7.26 5.99
C GLU A 77 3.04 8.37 5.54
N TRP A 78 1.90 8.49 6.20
CA TRP A 78 0.81 9.36 5.80
C TRP A 78 0.63 10.47 6.84
N GLY A 79 0.52 11.71 6.36
CA GLY A 79 0.26 12.89 7.19
C GLY A 79 1.35 13.16 8.22
N MET A 80 2.40 13.85 7.80
CA MET A 80 3.51 14.20 8.69
C MET A 80 3.17 15.49 9.45
N HIS A 81 2.89 15.35 10.73
CA HIS A 81 2.74 16.48 11.65
C HIS A 81 4.12 16.89 12.10
N VAL A 82 4.53 18.09 11.72
CA VAL A 82 5.80 18.70 12.05
C VAL A 82 5.52 19.77 13.10
N ILE A 83 6.09 19.56 14.29
CA ILE A 83 5.81 20.32 15.50
C ILE A 83 7.08 21.08 15.86
N HIS A 84 6.99 22.41 15.86
CA HIS A 84 8.03 23.28 16.37
C HIS A 84 7.74 23.64 17.82
N GLU A 85 8.74 23.48 18.67
CA GLU A 85 8.70 23.84 20.08
C GLU A 85 9.87 24.78 20.35
N GLU A 86 9.59 26.01 20.81
CA GLU A 86 10.65 26.98 21.11
C GLU A 86 11.56 26.49 22.25
N GLU A 87 10.97 25.76 23.19
CA GLU A 87 11.63 25.06 24.30
C GLU A 87 11.10 23.63 24.35
N LEU A 88 11.98 22.65 24.49
CA LEU A 88 11.61 21.25 24.54
C LEU A 88 10.92 20.91 25.87
N ASP A 89 9.65 20.51 25.81
CA ASP A 89 8.93 19.94 26.94
C ASP A 89 9.43 18.50 27.21
N ARG A 90 10.44 18.37 28.08
CA ARG A 90 11.07 17.07 28.37
C ARG A 90 10.09 16.07 28.98
N ASP A 91 9.15 16.53 29.81
CA ASP A 91 8.19 15.66 30.48
C ASP A 91 7.21 15.01 29.51
N GLN A 92 6.83 15.72 28.46
CA GLN A 92 6.00 15.17 27.40
C GLN A 92 6.70 14.04 26.62
N TRP A 93 8.00 14.19 26.39
CA TRP A 93 8.76 13.30 25.49
C TRP A 93 9.57 12.23 26.22
N LYS A 94 9.60 12.23 27.56
CA LYS A 94 10.46 11.32 28.36
C LYS A 94 10.28 9.82 28.08
N ASN A 95 9.06 9.41 27.71
CA ASN A 95 8.73 8.01 27.41
C ASN A 95 8.78 7.67 25.91
N TRP A 96 9.26 8.59 25.07
CA TRP A 96 9.33 8.40 23.63
C TRP A 96 10.76 8.10 23.18
N THR A 97 10.90 7.17 22.24
CA THR A 97 12.15 6.99 21.49
C THR A 97 12.10 7.86 20.24
N LEU A 98 13.10 8.72 20.09
CA LEU A 98 13.22 9.67 19.00
C LEU A 98 14.28 9.19 18.01
N SER A 99 13.96 9.30 16.73
CA SER A 99 14.88 8.93 15.64
C SER A 99 16.01 9.95 15.45
N ASP A 100 15.87 11.18 15.96
CA ASP A 100 16.94 12.17 15.92
C ASP A 100 17.95 11.87 17.04
N PRO A 101 19.20 11.52 16.71
CA PRO A 101 20.19 11.09 17.70
C PRO A 101 20.59 12.22 18.67
N THR A 102 20.59 13.47 18.20
CA THR A 102 20.95 14.63 19.04
C THR A 102 19.88 14.87 20.09
N LEU A 103 18.62 14.81 19.67
CA LEU A 103 17.49 15.01 20.55
C LEU A 103 17.33 13.83 21.52
N GLN A 104 17.49 12.59 21.03
CA GLN A 104 17.46 11.39 21.86
C GLN A 104 18.52 11.43 22.97
N GLN A 105 19.74 11.87 22.64
CA GLN A 105 20.81 12.04 23.63
C GLN A 105 20.46 13.13 24.66
N SER A 106 19.85 14.24 24.22
CA SER A 106 19.46 15.33 25.13
C SER A 106 18.35 14.95 26.14
N LEU A 107 17.59 13.89 25.82
CA LEU A 107 16.52 13.35 26.65
C LEU A 107 16.95 12.12 27.48
N SER A 108 18.06 11.46 27.14
CA SER A 108 18.53 10.28 27.89
C SER A 108 19.06 10.65 29.27
N GLU A 109 18.65 9.90 30.30
CA GLU A 109 19.05 10.08 31.71
C GLU A 109 20.57 9.93 31.94
N THR A 110 21.26 9.24 31.03
CA THR A 110 22.72 9.03 31.03
C THR A 110 23.52 10.18 30.42
N ALA A 111 22.87 11.25 29.97
CA ALA A 111 23.58 12.46 29.60
C ALA A 111 24.24 13.03 30.86
N GLU A 112 25.54 12.77 31.03
CA GLU A 112 26.32 13.33 32.14
C GLU A 112 26.02 14.84 32.26
N PRO A 113 25.93 15.39 33.49
CA PRO A 113 25.83 16.82 33.72
C PRO A 113 27.18 17.49 33.38
N ARG A 114 27.62 17.40 32.12
CA ARG A 114 28.81 18.05 31.60
C ARG A 114 28.52 19.54 31.43
N LYS A 115 28.57 20.24 32.56
CA LYS A 115 28.28 21.68 32.73
C LYS A 115 26.85 22.03 32.30
N PRO A 116 26.20 23.04 32.88
CA PRO A 116 25.07 23.67 32.22
C PRO A 116 25.67 24.36 30.98
N ALA A 117 25.88 23.62 29.90
CA ALA A 117 26.07 24.23 28.59
C ALA A 117 24.79 25.04 28.40
N ALA A 118 24.93 26.35 28.53
CA ALA A 118 23.87 27.31 28.44
C ALA A 118 22.90 26.87 27.35
N SER A 119 21.66 26.59 27.74
CA SER A 119 20.53 26.36 26.83
C SER A 119 20.72 25.29 25.74
N VAL A 120 20.02 24.16 25.84
CA VAL A 120 19.58 23.46 24.61
C VAL A 120 18.49 24.34 23.97
N MET A 121 18.89 25.49 23.43
CA MET A 121 18.01 26.48 22.78
C MET A 121 17.83 26.20 21.29
N GLY A 122 18.24 25.02 20.79
CA GLY A 122 18.20 24.76 19.36
C GLY A 122 18.47 23.33 18.92
N MET A 123 18.16 23.07 17.64
CA MET A 123 18.33 21.81 16.93
C MET A 123 19.35 21.98 15.79
N LEU A 124 20.12 20.94 15.48
CA LEU A 124 21.03 20.96 14.34
C LEU A 124 20.22 21.17 13.05
N ASN A 125 20.61 22.17 12.26
CA ASN A 125 20.11 22.33 10.91
C ASN A 125 20.76 21.26 10.02
N TRP A 126 20.05 20.15 9.83
CA TRP A 126 20.50 19.02 9.03
C TRP A 126 20.88 19.37 7.58
N ASN A 127 20.36 20.46 7.02
CA ASN A 127 20.78 20.93 5.68
C ASN A 127 22.20 21.54 5.66
N SER A 128 22.75 21.87 6.83
CA SER A 128 24.12 22.37 7.02
C SER A 128 25.06 21.34 7.65
N ALA A 129 24.56 20.13 7.93
CA ALA A 129 25.31 19.10 8.63
C ALA A 129 26.41 18.50 7.75
N LEU A 130 27.62 18.41 8.30
CA LEU A 130 28.80 17.83 7.69
C LEU A 130 29.38 16.78 8.64
N SER A 131 29.53 15.56 8.15
CA SER A 131 30.20 14.49 8.88
C SER A 131 31.71 14.71 8.84
N THR A 132 32.35 14.71 10.01
CA THR A 132 33.80 14.85 10.18
C THR A 132 34.33 13.74 11.09
N PRO A 133 35.64 13.45 11.10
CA PRO A 133 36.22 12.44 12.00
C PRO A 133 35.94 12.72 13.48
N GLU A 134 35.78 13.99 13.87
CA GLU A 134 35.47 14.40 15.25
C GLU A 134 33.96 14.44 15.56
N GLY A 135 33.09 14.10 14.60
CA GLY A 135 31.63 14.11 14.74
C GLY A 135 30.91 14.97 13.70
N ILE A 136 29.66 15.34 13.98
CA ILE A 136 28.82 16.13 13.05
C ILE A 136 28.98 17.62 13.37
N LYS A 137 29.37 18.42 12.35
CA LYS A 137 29.42 19.88 12.42
C LYS A 137 28.27 20.50 11.64
N GLY A 138 27.71 21.62 12.09
CA GLY A 138 26.68 22.35 11.35
C GLY A 138 26.15 23.56 12.11
N SER A 139 25.28 24.32 11.45
CA SER A 139 24.56 25.43 12.07
C SER A 139 23.41 24.93 12.95
N TRP A 140 23.04 25.71 13.96
CA TRP A 140 21.97 25.39 14.89
C TRP A 140 20.82 26.38 14.72
N ILE A 141 19.58 25.88 14.76
CA ILE A 141 18.35 26.67 14.67
C ILE A 141 17.68 26.73 16.03
N LYS A 142 17.01 27.84 16.36
CA LYS A 142 16.33 27.99 17.65
C LYS A 142 15.13 27.04 17.79
N GLY A 143 14.99 26.45 18.97
CA GLY A 143 13.95 25.47 19.29
C GLY A 143 14.18 24.11 18.66
N VAL A 144 13.21 23.22 18.83
CA VAL A 144 13.25 21.82 18.38
C VAL A 144 12.12 21.54 17.40
N TRP A 145 12.42 20.75 16.38
CA TRP A 145 11.43 20.24 15.45
C TRP A 145 11.24 18.75 15.65
N ASN A 146 10.03 18.37 16.06
CA ASN A 146 9.59 16.99 16.18
C ASN A 146 8.63 16.65 15.06
N HIS A 147 8.52 15.36 14.73
CA HIS A 147 7.49 14.93 13.79
C HIS A 147 6.87 13.60 14.16
N VAL A 148 5.57 13.48 13.87
CA VAL A 148 4.80 12.24 14.00
C VAL A 148 3.97 12.05 12.74
N PHE A 149 3.67 10.80 12.40
CA PHE A 149 2.81 10.48 11.27
C PHE A 149 1.41 10.14 11.77
N THR A 150 0.37 10.61 11.06
CA THR A 150 -1.01 10.21 11.31
C THR A 150 -1.16 8.69 11.21
N GLU A 151 -0.51 8.10 10.20
CA GLU A 151 -0.56 6.67 9.97
C GLU A 151 0.72 6.19 9.27
N THR A 152 1.27 5.07 9.71
CA THR A 152 2.28 4.31 8.96
C THR A 152 1.71 2.95 8.59
N GLY A 153 2.10 2.43 7.42
CA GLY A 153 1.57 1.14 6.99
C GLY A 153 2.15 0.63 5.68
N TRP A 154 1.85 -0.63 5.38
CA TRP A 154 2.50 -1.39 4.30
C TRP A 154 1.55 -1.73 3.14
N ASN A 155 0.23 -1.69 3.36
CA ASN A 155 -0.76 -2.28 2.44
C ASN A 155 -1.32 -1.31 1.39
N SER A 156 -1.05 -0.01 1.51
CA SER A 156 -1.73 1.02 0.71
C SER A 156 -1.03 1.26 -0.63
N LEU A 157 -1.47 0.55 -1.67
CA LEU A 157 -0.94 0.68 -3.04
C LEU A 157 -1.86 1.52 -3.93
N ILE A 158 -1.93 2.82 -3.63
CA ILE A 158 -2.74 3.79 -4.37
C ILE A 158 -2.14 4.05 -5.75
N LEU A 159 -2.98 4.14 -6.77
CA LEU A 159 -2.55 4.28 -8.16
C LEU A 159 -2.66 5.72 -8.66
N GLY A 160 -1.71 6.09 -9.51
CA GLY A 160 -1.72 7.31 -10.31
C GLY A 160 -1.15 7.04 -11.70
N ILE A 161 -1.08 8.07 -12.54
CA ILE A 161 -0.55 7.97 -13.90
C ILE A 161 0.79 8.68 -13.96
N ASN A 162 1.82 7.93 -14.37
CA ASN A 162 3.19 8.42 -14.44
C ASN A 162 3.51 9.13 -15.77
N GLN A 163 4.75 9.59 -15.90
CA GLN A 163 5.29 10.30 -17.07
C GLN A 163 5.33 9.47 -18.35
N ARG A 164 5.18 8.14 -18.26
CA ARG A 164 5.03 7.24 -19.41
C ARG A 164 3.56 6.98 -19.74
N ASN A 165 2.64 7.73 -19.14
CA ASN A 165 1.19 7.55 -19.23
C ASN A 165 0.72 6.14 -18.81
N ARG A 166 1.41 5.55 -17.81
CA ARG A 166 1.10 4.24 -17.24
C ARG A 166 0.65 4.35 -15.79
N ALA A 167 -0.28 3.50 -15.39
CA ALA A 167 -0.70 3.34 -14.01
C ALA A 167 0.46 2.81 -13.16
N THR A 168 0.78 3.51 -12.07
CA THR A 168 1.88 3.23 -11.16
C THR A 168 1.41 3.37 -9.72
N VAL A 169 2.12 2.73 -8.78
CA VAL A 169 1.95 3.01 -7.35
C VAL A 169 2.40 4.46 -7.08
N MET A 170 1.63 5.17 -6.28
CA MET A 170 1.94 6.51 -5.79
C MET A 170 2.21 6.45 -4.29
N LYS A 171 3.27 7.11 -3.85
CA LYS A 171 3.67 7.21 -2.45
C LYS A 171 3.63 8.69 -2.01
N PRO A 172 3.16 9.00 -0.80
CA PRO A 172 3.25 10.35 -0.26
C PRO A 172 4.71 10.77 -0.13
N ARG A 173 5.00 12.04 -0.43
CA ARG A 173 6.30 12.64 -0.12
C ARG A 173 6.10 13.68 0.97
N TYR A 174 6.05 13.22 2.21
CA TYR A 174 5.85 14.02 3.42
C TYR A 174 4.67 14.99 3.29
N GLN A 175 3.48 14.54 3.69
CA GLN A 175 2.29 15.38 3.67
C GLN A 175 2.26 16.25 4.93
N TYR A 176 2.88 17.43 4.86
CA TYR A 176 3.11 18.29 6.02
C TYR A 176 1.83 18.85 6.65
N PHE A 177 1.82 18.87 7.98
CA PHE A 177 0.94 19.63 8.86
C PHE A 177 1.84 20.35 9.87
N LEU A 178 1.85 21.67 9.87
CA LEU A 178 2.77 22.47 10.68
C LEU A 178 2.07 22.91 11.97
N THR A 179 2.70 22.64 13.11
CA THR A 179 2.24 23.10 14.41
C THR A 179 3.35 23.89 15.08
N THR A 180 3.05 25.06 15.62
CA THR A 180 3.98 25.84 16.44
C THR A 180 3.43 25.92 17.85
N ARG A 181 4.22 25.47 18.82
CA ARG A 181 3.88 25.54 20.24
C ARG A 181 4.71 26.63 20.91
N SER A 182 3.99 27.66 21.38
CA SER A 182 4.53 28.70 22.24
C SER A 182 4.42 28.30 23.72
N LYS A 183 5.10 29.05 24.59
CA LYS A 183 5.10 28.81 26.05
C LYS A 183 3.70 28.76 26.68
N PRO A 184 3.52 28.04 27.81
CA PRO A 184 2.31 28.15 28.62
C PRO A 184 2.05 29.62 29.00
N GLY A 185 0.90 30.17 28.58
CA GLY A 185 0.54 31.58 28.79
C GLY A 185 0.70 32.50 27.58
N GLY A 186 1.26 32.02 26.46
CA GLY A 186 1.27 32.71 25.17
C GLY A 186 -0.03 32.52 24.36
N GLN A 187 -0.17 33.26 23.24
CA GLN A 187 -1.29 33.12 22.29
C GLN A 187 -1.53 31.66 21.89
N GLN A 188 -2.79 31.35 21.52
CA GLN A 188 -3.20 30.01 21.09
C GLN A 188 -2.23 29.45 20.03
N PRO A 189 -1.76 28.19 20.20
CA PRO A 189 -0.83 27.59 19.25
C PRO A 189 -1.47 27.43 17.88
N ASP A 190 -0.73 27.81 16.84
CA ASP A 190 -1.05 27.46 15.47
C ASP A 190 -0.96 25.94 15.32
N ARG A 191 -2.09 25.28 15.09
CA ARG A 191 -2.16 23.81 15.05
C ARG A 191 -2.47 23.29 13.65
N ALA A 192 -1.68 22.31 13.22
CA ALA A 192 -1.88 21.51 12.02
C ALA A 192 -2.11 22.33 10.74
N LYS A 193 -1.42 23.47 10.61
CA LYS A 193 -1.47 24.33 9.44
C LYS A 193 -0.97 23.61 8.20
N VAL A 194 -1.69 23.74 7.10
CA VAL A 194 -1.30 23.10 5.83
C VAL A 194 -0.53 24.10 4.98
N PRO A 195 0.70 23.80 4.55
CA PRO A 195 1.41 24.66 3.61
C PRO A 195 0.59 24.82 2.34
N VAL A 196 0.46 26.05 1.83
CA VAL A 196 -0.23 26.31 0.57
C VAL A 196 0.77 26.78 -0.49
N THR A 197 0.63 26.25 -1.69
CA THR A 197 1.41 26.70 -2.84
C THR A 197 1.00 28.13 -3.26
N VAL A 198 1.84 28.81 -4.03
CA VAL A 198 1.52 30.14 -4.62
C VAL A 198 0.18 30.18 -5.36
N LYS A 199 -0.30 29.03 -5.87
CA LYS A 199 -1.60 28.91 -6.56
C LYS A 199 -2.75 28.45 -5.65
N GLY A 200 -2.60 28.55 -4.34
CA GLY A 200 -3.63 28.18 -3.36
C GLY A 200 -3.92 26.68 -3.23
N LYS A 201 -3.08 25.80 -3.79
CA LYS A 201 -3.23 24.34 -3.60
C LYS A 201 -2.55 23.87 -2.31
N PRO A 202 -3.06 22.84 -1.62
CA PRO A 202 -2.37 22.25 -0.49
C PRO A 202 -0.97 21.73 -0.85
N GLY A 203 -0.03 21.81 0.08
CA GLY A 203 1.36 21.38 -0.06
C GLY A 203 1.55 19.86 -0.04
N TRP A 204 0.47 19.09 0.09
CA TRP A 204 0.54 17.63 0.07
C TRP A 204 0.85 17.10 -1.32
N VAL A 205 1.88 16.27 -1.38
CA VAL A 205 2.42 15.76 -2.63
C VAL A 205 2.49 14.24 -2.65
N MET A 206 2.22 13.69 -3.83
CA MET A 206 2.30 12.28 -4.16
C MET A 206 3.28 12.08 -5.32
N MET A 207 4.14 11.08 -5.23
CA MET A 207 5.13 10.76 -6.25
C MET A 207 5.01 9.31 -6.72
N PRO A 208 5.34 9.02 -7.98
CA PRO A 208 5.34 7.66 -8.50
C PRO A 208 6.43 6.88 -7.79
N HIS A 209 6.11 5.67 -7.37
CA HIS A 209 7.00 4.81 -6.63
C HIS A 209 7.03 3.41 -7.25
N THR A 210 8.22 2.81 -7.26
CA THR A 210 8.42 1.40 -7.61
C THR A 210 8.86 0.70 -6.34
N PRO A 211 7.94 0.00 -5.64
CA PRO A 211 8.31 -0.72 -4.42
C PRO A 211 9.36 -1.79 -4.68
N HIS A 212 10.32 -1.90 -3.77
CA HIS A 212 11.38 -2.93 -3.80
C HIS A 212 10.88 -4.35 -3.42
N THR A 213 9.56 -4.53 -3.38
CA THR A 213 8.88 -5.78 -3.01
C THR A 213 8.23 -6.42 -4.22
N THR A 214 8.80 -6.17 -5.40
CA THR A 214 8.30 -6.69 -6.67
C THR A 214 8.64 -8.18 -6.75
N ARG A 215 7.63 -9.04 -6.92
CA ARG A 215 7.79 -10.50 -6.99
C ARG A 215 7.06 -11.08 -8.19
N ALA A 216 7.31 -12.36 -8.52
CA ALA A 216 6.60 -13.04 -9.60
C ALA A 216 5.08 -13.12 -9.37
N THR A 217 4.66 -13.30 -8.11
CA THR A 217 3.25 -13.27 -7.68
C THR A 217 2.68 -11.86 -7.76
N THR A 218 1.45 -11.73 -8.25
CA THR A 218 0.75 -10.45 -8.41
C THR A 218 -0.29 -10.22 -7.30
N ARG A 219 -0.63 -8.96 -7.02
CA ARG A 219 -1.83 -8.62 -6.25
C ARG A 219 -3.09 -9.08 -7.00
N PRO A 220 -4.19 -9.41 -6.30
CA PRO A 220 -5.39 -9.90 -6.95
C PRO A 220 -6.13 -8.77 -7.67
N CYS A 221 -7.03 -9.11 -8.61
CA CYS A 221 -7.66 -8.13 -9.50
C CYS A 221 -8.46 -7.05 -8.75
N GLU A 222 -9.18 -7.45 -7.70
CA GLU A 222 -9.98 -6.61 -6.79
C GLU A 222 -9.15 -5.53 -6.10
N SER A 223 -7.86 -5.79 -5.87
CA SER A 223 -6.95 -4.81 -5.28
C SER A 223 -6.84 -3.54 -6.13
N CYS A 224 -7.12 -3.59 -7.43
CA CYS A 224 -7.21 -2.41 -8.30
C CYS A 224 -8.66 -2.11 -8.71
N HIS A 225 -9.38 -3.11 -9.23
CA HIS A 225 -10.64 -2.93 -9.93
C HIS A 225 -11.85 -2.75 -9.01
N LEU A 226 -11.73 -3.04 -7.72
CA LEU A 226 -12.82 -2.90 -6.75
C LEU A 226 -12.39 -2.11 -5.52
N SER A 227 -11.27 -1.42 -5.62
CA SER A 227 -10.68 -0.68 -4.52
C SER A 227 -10.77 0.83 -4.79
N PRO A 228 -11.73 1.53 -4.16
CA PRO A 228 -11.78 3.00 -4.17
C PRO A 228 -10.46 3.62 -3.70
N LEU A 229 -9.84 3.01 -2.68
CA LEU A 229 -8.52 3.40 -2.18
C LEU A 229 -7.48 3.34 -3.30
N ALA A 230 -7.38 2.23 -4.03
CA ALA A 230 -6.42 2.10 -5.13
C ALA A 230 -6.67 3.10 -6.26
N ALA A 231 -7.93 3.48 -6.49
CA ALA A 231 -8.29 4.52 -7.45
C ALA A 231 -7.98 5.95 -6.98
N GLY A 232 -7.53 6.11 -5.73
CA GLY A 232 -7.21 7.40 -5.10
C GLY A 232 -8.42 8.10 -4.47
N LEU A 233 -9.56 7.43 -4.33
CA LEU A 233 -10.76 8.00 -3.71
C LEU A 233 -10.72 7.99 -2.18
N GLY A 234 -9.73 7.36 -1.56
CA GLY A 234 -9.66 7.14 -0.12
C GLY A 234 -10.30 5.81 0.31
N GLU A 235 -10.25 5.53 1.60
CA GLU A 235 -10.87 4.36 2.21
C GLU A 235 -12.40 4.44 2.07
N PRO A 236 -13.05 3.33 1.67
CA PRO A 236 -14.49 3.32 1.42
C PRO A 236 -15.35 3.32 2.69
N THR A 237 -14.78 2.94 3.84
CA THR A 237 -15.47 2.88 5.14
C THR A 237 -15.49 4.21 5.89
N LEU A 238 -14.69 5.18 5.44
CA LEU A 238 -14.58 6.51 6.06
C LEU A 238 -15.39 7.54 5.26
N LYS A 239 -15.51 8.77 5.78
CA LYS A 239 -16.06 9.91 5.04
C LYS A 239 -15.02 10.42 4.04
N ASN A 240 -15.46 10.90 2.88
CA ASN A 240 -14.56 11.35 1.80
C ASN A 240 -15.04 12.70 1.27
N ILE A 241 -14.10 13.50 0.77
CA ILE A 241 -14.40 14.73 0.04
C ILE A 241 -15.05 14.37 -1.30
N ARG A 242 -16.29 14.86 -1.50
CA ARG A 242 -17.04 14.64 -2.74
C ARG A 242 -16.71 15.65 -3.83
N ASP A 243 -16.41 16.89 -3.44
CA ASP A 243 -16.04 17.99 -4.33
C ASP A 243 -14.82 18.74 -3.80
N GLY A 244 -13.85 18.98 -4.68
CA GLY A 244 -12.59 19.62 -4.33
C GLY A 244 -12.67 21.15 -4.24
N LYS A 245 -13.63 21.80 -4.91
CA LYS A 245 -13.73 23.27 -4.88
C LYS A 245 -14.07 23.80 -3.47
N PRO A 246 -15.15 23.35 -2.80
CA PRO A 246 -15.47 23.83 -1.46
C PRO A 246 -14.37 23.46 -0.46
N PHE A 247 -13.80 22.27 -0.62
CA PHE A 247 -12.67 21.81 0.18
C PHE A 247 -11.47 22.77 0.14
N TYR A 248 -11.05 23.20 -1.04
CA TYR A 248 -9.94 24.14 -1.15
C TYR A 248 -10.26 25.53 -0.63
N LYS A 249 -11.48 26.02 -0.87
CA LYS A 249 -11.91 27.32 -0.35
C LYS A 249 -11.79 27.33 1.18
N GLU A 250 -12.38 26.35 1.85
CA GLU A 250 -12.35 26.25 3.32
C GLU A 250 -10.93 26.01 3.85
N LEU A 251 -10.14 25.16 3.17
CA LEU A 251 -8.76 24.92 3.57
C LEU A 251 -7.91 26.21 3.52
N ILE A 252 -8.11 27.06 2.50
CA ILE A 252 -7.36 28.31 2.38
C ILE A 252 -7.87 29.35 3.39
N GLU A 253 -9.19 29.49 3.53
CA GLU A 253 -9.81 30.50 4.39
C GLU A 253 -9.60 30.22 5.88
N ALA A 254 -9.76 28.96 6.30
CA ALA A 254 -9.68 28.57 7.71
C ALA A 254 -8.30 28.02 8.11
N ASN A 255 -7.44 27.69 7.15
CA ASN A 255 -6.20 26.90 7.36
C ASN A 255 -6.45 25.62 8.18
N ARG A 256 -7.61 25.00 7.98
CA ARG A 256 -8.01 23.77 8.67
C ARG A 256 -8.47 22.72 7.68
N VAL A 257 -8.11 21.49 8.00
CA VAL A 257 -8.52 20.33 7.22
C VAL A 257 -9.89 19.89 7.66
N GLN A 258 -10.81 19.79 6.70
CA GLN A 258 -12.15 19.30 6.93
C GLN A 258 -12.12 17.87 7.53
N PRO A 259 -12.99 17.53 8.51
CA PRO A 259 -13.01 16.20 9.14
C PRO A 259 -13.21 15.03 8.18
N GLN A 260 -13.86 15.27 7.03
CA GLN A 260 -14.08 14.28 5.98
C GLN A 260 -12.89 14.07 5.03
N PHE A 261 -11.83 14.87 5.14
CA PHE A 261 -10.64 14.67 4.32
C PHE A 261 -9.83 13.50 4.86
N GLN A 262 -9.51 12.56 3.98
CA GLN A 262 -8.61 11.48 4.29
C GLN A 262 -7.25 11.75 3.66
N ILE A 263 -6.19 11.52 4.43
CA ILE A 263 -4.83 11.76 3.96
C ILE A 263 -4.40 10.84 2.79
N LYS A 264 -5.06 9.69 2.66
CA LYS A 264 -4.91 8.76 1.52
C LYS A 264 -5.80 9.12 0.32
N GLN A 265 -6.71 10.09 0.45
CA GLN A 265 -7.57 10.52 -0.65
C GLN A 265 -6.82 11.50 -1.56
N MET A 266 -6.50 11.05 -2.78
CA MET A 266 -5.81 11.84 -3.80
C MET A 266 -6.77 12.65 -4.66
N VAL A 267 -7.97 12.10 -4.91
CA VAL A 267 -8.98 12.65 -5.80
C VAL A 267 -10.37 12.52 -5.20
N SER A 268 -11.24 13.47 -5.51
CA SER A 268 -12.67 13.32 -5.25
C SER A 268 -13.36 12.57 -6.40
N ARG A 269 -14.61 12.17 -6.19
CA ARG A 269 -15.38 11.33 -7.13
C ARG A 269 -15.63 12.00 -8.48
N ASN A 270 -15.76 13.33 -8.50
CA ASN A 270 -15.88 14.14 -9.72
C ASN A 270 -14.51 14.36 -10.43
N GLY A 271 -13.41 13.81 -9.89
CA GLY A 271 -12.08 13.83 -10.50
C GLY A 271 -11.25 15.07 -10.16
N TRP A 272 -11.65 15.86 -9.16
CA TRP A 272 -10.79 16.93 -8.65
C TRP A 272 -9.63 16.34 -7.89
N SER A 273 -8.42 16.80 -8.17
CA SER A 273 -7.25 16.48 -7.35
C SER A 273 -7.38 17.21 -6.02
N LEU A 274 -7.24 16.49 -4.91
CA LEU A 274 -7.21 17.03 -3.54
C LEU A 274 -5.78 17.17 -3.00
N GLN A 275 -4.83 16.53 -3.69
CA GLN A 275 -3.39 16.59 -3.44
C GLN A 275 -2.66 16.86 -4.76
N ASN A 276 -1.33 16.96 -4.73
CA ASN A 276 -0.54 17.31 -5.91
C ASN A 276 0.38 16.18 -6.36
N PRO A 277 0.34 15.77 -7.64
CA PRO A 277 1.34 14.88 -8.20
C PRO A 277 2.63 15.65 -8.54
N LEU A 278 3.80 15.11 -8.16
CA LEU A 278 5.11 15.74 -8.41
C LEU A 278 6.08 14.77 -9.12
N PRO A 279 6.77 15.18 -10.22
CA PRO A 279 6.82 16.52 -10.81
C PRO A 279 5.56 16.92 -11.59
N LYS A 280 5.22 18.21 -11.50
CA LYS A 280 4.04 18.82 -12.14
C LYS A 280 4.09 18.68 -13.67
N GLY A 281 2.94 18.49 -14.29
CA GLY A 281 2.77 18.44 -15.75
C GLY A 281 3.21 17.11 -16.40
N LYS A 282 4.00 16.30 -15.72
CA LYS A 282 4.41 14.96 -16.18
C LYS A 282 3.55 13.85 -15.59
N LEU A 283 2.95 14.10 -14.44
CA LEU A 283 2.17 13.13 -13.69
C LEU A 283 0.76 13.63 -13.46
N ARG A 284 -0.17 12.70 -13.24
CA ARG A 284 -1.54 13.04 -12.87
C ARG A 284 -2.19 11.93 -12.06
N PHE A 285 -3.23 12.30 -11.34
CA PHE A 285 -4.16 11.32 -10.78
C PHE A 285 -5.14 10.83 -11.86
N MET A 286 -5.89 9.78 -11.54
CA MET A 286 -6.91 9.26 -12.44
C MET A 286 -8.05 10.26 -12.60
N LYS A 287 -8.59 10.36 -13.81
CA LYS A 287 -9.78 11.18 -14.11
C LYS A 287 -11.04 10.43 -13.67
N SER A 288 -12.14 11.14 -13.43
CA SER A 288 -13.42 10.52 -13.02
C SER A 288 -13.89 9.40 -13.96
N LYS A 289 -13.76 9.58 -15.28
CA LYS A 289 -14.08 8.52 -16.28
C LYS A 289 -13.19 7.28 -16.12
N GLU A 290 -11.91 7.45 -15.83
CA GLU A 290 -10.95 6.35 -15.63
C GLU A 290 -11.25 5.61 -14.32
N ILE A 291 -11.54 6.35 -13.25
CA ILE A 291 -11.96 5.79 -11.95
C ILE A 291 -13.24 4.97 -12.11
N LYS A 292 -14.27 5.54 -12.76
CA LYS A 292 -15.54 4.83 -13.01
C LYS A 292 -15.32 3.58 -13.86
N ALA A 293 -14.44 3.62 -14.85
CA ALA A 293 -14.12 2.46 -15.67
C ALA A 293 -13.33 1.39 -14.90
N LEU A 294 -12.36 1.80 -14.06
CA LEU A 294 -11.57 0.90 -13.22
C LEU A 294 -12.46 0.15 -12.23
N LEU A 295 -13.37 0.88 -11.58
CA LEU A 295 -14.26 0.37 -10.52
C LEU A 295 -15.49 -0.40 -11.03
N LYS A 296 -15.73 -0.42 -12.34
CA LYS A 296 -16.91 -1.10 -12.92
C LYS A 296 -16.64 -2.60 -13.09
N LYS A 297 -17.46 -3.44 -12.45
CA LYS A 297 -17.52 -4.90 -12.68
C LYS A 297 -18.11 -5.22 -14.07
N THR A 298 -17.30 -5.10 -15.12
CA THR A 298 -17.71 -5.48 -16.49
C THR A 298 -17.77 -7.01 -16.66
N THR A 299 -18.52 -7.50 -17.64
CA THR A 299 -18.53 -8.94 -18.01
C THR A 299 -17.12 -9.44 -18.33
N ARG A 300 -16.31 -8.60 -18.98
CA ARG A 300 -14.90 -8.90 -19.25
C ARG A 300 -14.11 -9.08 -17.95
N TYR A 301 -14.26 -8.17 -16.99
CA TYR A 301 -13.60 -8.30 -15.68
C TYR A 301 -14.01 -9.61 -14.98
N LYS A 302 -15.32 -9.88 -14.89
CA LYS A 302 -15.85 -11.11 -14.27
C LYS A 302 -15.27 -12.37 -14.92
N ALA A 303 -15.23 -12.43 -16.26
CA ALA A 303 -14.67 -13.56 -16.98
C ALA A 303 -13.16 -13.77 -16.72
N TYR A 304 -12.35 -12.72 -16.77
CA TYR A 304 -10.92 -12.85 -16.49
C TYR A 304 -10.65 -13.18 -15.02
N ARG A 305 -11.44 -12.63 -14.09
CA ARG A 305 -11.35 -12.95 -12.66
C ARG A 305 -11.72 -14.42 -12.40
N TYR A 306 -12.79 -14.91 -13.02
CA TYR A 306 -13.20 -16.32 -12.99
C TYR A 306 -12.07 -17.24 -13.46
N LEU A 307 -11.50 -16.94 -14.64
CA LEU A 307 -10.44 -17.76 -15.22
C LEU A 307 -9.17 -17.77 -14.36
N ASP A 308 -8.82 -16.62 -13.77
CA ASP A 308 -7.69 -16.49 -12.84
C ASP A 308 -7.91 -17.32 -11.57
N LEU A 309 -9.08 -17.21 -10.93
CA LEU A 309 -9.45 -17.99 -9.76
C LEU A 309 -9.46 -19.50 -10.05
N ARG A 310 -10.07 -19.91 -11.17
CA ARG A 310 -10.09 -21.31 -11.59
C ARG A 310 -8.68 -21.86 -11.79
N ARG A 311 -7.79 -21.09 -12.42
CA ARG A 311 -6.39 -21.48 -12.62
C ARG A 311 -5.62 -21.64 -11.31
N ASN A 312 -5.96 -20.84 -10.30
CA ASN A 312 -5.34 -20.89 -8.97
C ASN A 312 -6.04 -21.87 -8.01
N GLY A 313 -7.01 -22.68 -8.47
CA GLY A 313 -7.72 -23.63 -7.61
C GLY A 313 -8.74 -23.00 -6.66
N HIS A 314 -9.14 -21.76 -6.91
CA HIS A 314 -10.00 -20.96 -6.03
C HIS A 314 -11.36 -20.62 -6.66
N SER A 315 -11.90 -21.48 -7.52
CA SER A 315 -13.20 -21.25 -8.18
C SER A 315 -14.37 -21.06 -7.21
N ARG A 316 -14.28 -21.61 -5.99
CA ARG A 316 -15.31 -21.48 -4.95
C ARG A 316 -15.37 -20.09 -4.29
N LEU A 317 -14.38 -19.21 -4.52
CA LEU A 317 -14.38 -17.84 -3.99
C LEU A 317 -15.22 -16.86 -4.82
N LEU A 318 -15.94 -17.35 -5.82
CA LEU A 318 -16.85 -16.53 -6.62
C LEU A 318 -18.17 -16.33 -5.86
N ILE A 319 -18.55 -15.07 -5.68
CA ILE A 319 -19.92 -14.75 -5.29
C ILE A 319 -20.84 -15.09 -6.47
N ARG A 320 -22.06 -15.62 -6.23
CA ARG A 320 -22.97 -16.11 -7.29
C ARG A 320 -23.19 -15.08 -8.40
N ASP A 321 -23.29 -13.80 -8.06
CA ASP A 321 -23.45 -12.69 -9.02
C ASP A 321 -22.26 -12.46 -9.97
N GLU A 322 -21.13 -13.13 -9.76
CA GLU A 322 -19.94 -13.10 -10.62
C GLU A 322 -19.89 -14.23 -11.65
N TYR A 323 -20.81 -15.21 -11.59
CA TYR A 323 -20.89 -16.29 -12.57
C TYR A 323 -21.40 -15.79 -13.92
N PRO A 324 -20.66 -16.01 -15.03
CA PRO A 324 -21.09 -15.61 -16.36
C PRO A 324 -22.30 -16.41 -16.87
N TYR A 325 -22.54 -17.60 -16.31
CA TYR A 325 -23.70 -18.43 -16.65
C TYR A 325 -25.01 -17.88 -16.07
N ASP A 326 -24.97 -17.13 -14.96
CA ASP A 326 -26.18 -16.58 -14.32
C ASP A 326 -26.85 -15.50 -15.18
N LEU A 327 -26.08 -14.71 -15.96
CA LEU A 327 -26.68 -13.74 -16.88
C LEU A 327 -27.38 -14.44 -18.05
N LYS A 328 -26.77 -15.50 -18.59
CA LYS A 328 -27.38 -16.29 -19.67
C LYS A 328 -28.59 -17.08 -19.16
N HIS A 329 -28.51 -17.57 -17.93
CA HIS A 329 -29.62 -18.20 -17.22
C HIS A 329 -30.77 -17.22 -17.03
N LYS A 330 -30.53 -16.01 -16.51
CA LYS A 330 -31.56 -14.97 -16.39
C LYS A 330 -32.20 -14.58 -17.73
N ILE A 331 -31.38 -14.37 -18.78
CA ILE A 331 -31.89 -14.08 -20.13
C ILE A 331 -32.72 -15.26 -20.67
N ASN A 332 -32.30 -16.50 -20.37
CA ASN A 332 -33.04 -17.68 -20.77
C ASN A 332 -34.33 -17.83 -19.96
N GLU A 333 -34.34 -17.55 -18.66
CA GLU A 333 -35.56 -17.53 -17.82
C GLU A 333 -36.52 -16.45 -18.32
N GLU A 334 -36.03 -15.24 -18.62
CA GLU A 334 -36.83 -14.15 -19.19
C GLU A 334 -37.39 -14.51 -20.59
N LYS A 335 -36.62 -15.25 -21.40
CA LYS A 335 -37.03 -15.68 -22.75
C LYS A 335 -38.00 -16.85 -22.74
N MET A 336 -37.78 -17.83 -21.87
CA MET A 336 -38.54 -19.08 -21.84
C MET A 336 -39.74 -18.98 -20.89
N GLY A 337 -39.80 -17.94 -20.04
CA GLY A 337 -40.84 -17.79 -19.03
C GLY A 337 -40.64 -18.77 -17.85
N PRO A 338 -41.52 -18.71 -16.84
CA PRO A 338 -41.58 -19.76 -15.84
C PRO A 338 -41.93 -21.10 -16.50
N PRO A 339 -41.45 -22.24 -15.97
CA PRO A 339 -41.83 -23.55 -16.49
C PRO A 339 -43.37 -23.67 -16.57
N THR A 340 -43.88 -24.12 -17.71
CA THR A 340 -45.31 -24.36 -17.89
C THR A 340 -45.75 -25.47 -16.93
N GLY A 341 -46.93 -25.34 -16.33
CA GLY A 341 -47.45 -26.28 -15.32
C GLY A 341 -47.64 -27.73 -15.80
N GLU A 342 -47.36 -28.03 -17.07
CA GLU A 342 -47.37 -29.35 -17.67
C GLU A 342 -46.00 -30.05 -17.67
N GLU A 343 -44.91 -29.34 -17.34
CA GLU A 343 -43.59 -29.94 -17.20
C GLU A 343 -43.51 -30.70 -15.86
N LYS A 344 -43.76 -32.01 -15.90
CA LYS A 344 -43.52 -32.90 -14.76
C LYS A 344 -42.05 -32.81 -14.35
N LEU A 345 -41.77 -32.12 -13.26
CA LEU A 345 -40.44 -32.10 -12.65
C LEU A 345 -40.13 -33.50 -12.12
N LEU A 346 -39.20 -34.18 -12.80
CA LEU A 346 -38.63 -35.46 -12.38
C LEU A 346 -37.49 -35.17 -11.41
N TYR A 347 -37.68 -35.55 -10.16
CA TYR A 347 -36.66 -35.50 -9.12
C TYR A 347 -35.95 -36.85 -9.04
N TYR A 348 -34.64 -36.84 -8.82
CA TYR A 348 -33.85 -38.07 -8.67
C TYR A 348 -33.55 -38.28 -7.18
N ASP A 349 -34.06 -39.37 -6.62
CA ASP A 349 -33.75 -39.80 -5.26
C ASP A 349 -32.35 -40.46 -5.28
N LEU A 350 -31.38 -39.80 -4.63
CA LEU A 350 -29.99 -40.26 -4.57
C LEU A 350 -29.83 -41.53 -3.74
N ASP A 351 -30.70 -41.79 -2.77
CA ASP A 351 -30.62 -42.96 -1.89
C ASP A 351 -31.35 -44.16 -2.51
N ARG A 352 -32.43 -43.91 -3.23
CA ARG A 352 -33.23 -44.95 -3.90
C ARG A 352 -32.88 -45.19 -5.36
N HIS A 353 -32.03 -44.34 -5.94
CA HIS A 353 -31.60 -44.40 -7.35
C HIS A 353 -32.77 -44.42 -8.34
N GLN A 354 -33.84 -43.68 -8.06
CA GLN A 354 -35.08 -43.69 -8.84
C GLN A 354 -35.57 -42.28 -9.11
N PHE A 355 -36.19 -42.09 -10.27
CA PHE A 355 -36.87 -40.84 -10.61
C PHE A 355 -38.29 -40.85 -10.07
N PHE A 356 -38.72 -39.75 -9.45
CA PHE A 356 -40.08 -39.54 -8.97
C PHE A 356 -40.62 -38.18 -9.43
N THR A 357 -41.94 -38.07 -9.58
CA THR A 357 -42.62 -36.82 -9.92
C THR A 357 -43.44 -36.35 -8.72
N THR A 358 -43.26 -35.10 -8.30
CA THR A 358 -44.21 -34.46 -7.36
C THR A 358 -45.32 -33.77 -8.17
N GLN A 359 -46.58 -33.94 -7.76
CA GLN A 359 -47.72 -33.22 -8.39
C GLN A 359 -47.94 -31.81 -7.82
N GLN A 360 -47.12 -31.39 -6.86
CA GLN A 360 -47.17 -30.04 -6.32
C GLN A 360 -45.75 -29.48 -6.30
N ALA A 361 -45.57 -28.34 -6.96
CA ALA A 361 -44.45 -27.47 -6.66
C ALA A 361 -44.55 -27.14 -5.16
N GLU A 362 -43.54 -27.52 -4.38
CA GLU A 362 -43.39 -26.92 -3.05
C GLU A 362 -43.42 -25.40 -3.23
N PRO A 363 -44.24 -24.66 -2.48
CA PRO A 363 -44.21 -23.22 -2.55
C PRO A 363 -42.79 -22.78 -2.27
N ALA A 364 -42.26 -21.89 -3.11
CA ALA A 364 -40.96 -21.28 -2.86
C ALA A 364 -40.92 -20.83 -1.39
N PRO A 365 -39.88 -21.18 -0.62
CA PRO A 365 -39.80 -20.76 0.78
C PRO A 365 -40.03 -19.25 0.81
N ALA A 366 -41.01 -18.83 1.62
CA ALA A 366 -41.34 -17.43 1.75
C ALA A 366 -40.03 -16.69 1.99
N ARG A 367 -39.75 -15.67 1.17
CA ARG A 367 -38.63 -14.76 1.47
C ARG A 367 -38.87 -14.29 2.89
N GLU A 368 -38.01 -14.68 3.82
CA GLU A 368 -38.00 -14.07 5.13
C GLU A 368 -37.90 -12.56 4.90
N PRO A 369 -38.86 -11.76 5.40
CA PRO A 369 -38.69 -10.33 5.37
C PRO A 369 -37.38 -10.02 6.07
N ALA A 370 -36.58 -9.14 5.46
CA ALA A 370 -35.34 -8.68 6.06
C ALA A 370 -35.64 -8.27 7.51
N GLN A 371 -35.07 -9.01 8.46
CA GLN A 371 -35.27 -8.70 9.87
C GLN A 371 -34.79 -7.27 10.10
N PRO A 372 -35.60 -6.41 10.75
CA PRO A 372 -35.12 -5.11 11.15
C PRO A 372 -33.93 -5.32 12.11
N PRO A 373 -32.94 -4.42 12.11
CA PRO A 373 -31.86 -4.51 13.08
C PRO A 373 -32.48 -4.49 14.49
N PRO A 374 -32.10 -5.43 15.38
CA PRO A 374 -32.67 -5.47 16.71
C PRO A 374 -32.36 -4.16 17.46
N PRO A 375 -33.32 -3.58 18.19
CA PRO A 375 -33.06 -2.42 19.03
C PRO A 375 -32.25 -2.86 20.25
N GLY A 376 -31.07 -2.25 20.43
CA GLY A 376 -30.24 -2.41 21.62
C GLY A 376 -28.95 -3.20 21.37
N THR A 377 -27.99 -2.61 20.66
CA THR A 377 -26.57 -2.93 20.90
C THR A 377 -26.14 -2.27 22.20
N ALA A 378 -26.46 -2.92 23.32
CA ALA A 378 -25.75 -2.78 24.58
C ALA A 378 -25.06 -4.12 24.86
N GLU A 379 -23.85 -4.04 25.41
CA GLU A 379 -22.85 -5.09 25.56
C GLU A 379 -23.27 -6.32 26.39
N LEU A 380 -22.39 -7.34 26.32
CA LEU A 380 -22.05 -8.39 27.31
C LEU A 380 -22.39 -9.84 26.85
N PRO A 381 -21.74 -10.89 27.42
CA PRO A 381 -20.36 -11.34 27.19
C PRO A 381 -20.28 -12.78 26.62
N ILE A 382 -19.09 -13.17 26.14
CA ILE A 382 -18.81 -14.43 25.42
C ILE A 382 -18.69 -15.64 26.39
N PRO A 383 -19.45 -16.74 26.20
CA PRO A 383 -19.17 -18.03 26.82
C PRO A 383 -18.25 -18.89 25.94
N GLN A 384 -17.27 -19.53 26.57
CA GLN A 384 -16.24 -20.38 25.96
C GLN A 384 -16.80 -21.66 25.33
N ALA A 385 -16.20 -22.08 24.21
CA ALA A 385 -16.30 -23.44 23.69
C ALA A 385 -14.91 -23.96 23.33
N ASP A 386 -14.61 -25.16 23.83
CA ASP A 386 -13.33 -25.85 23.75
C ASP A 386 -12.87 -26.11 22.30
N MET A 387 -11.62 -25.74 22.05
CA MET A 387 -10.88 -26.00 20.80
C MET A 387 -9.90 -27.16 21.04
N PRO A 388 -9.66 -28.05 20.05
CA PRO A 388 -8.66 -29.09 20.17
C PRO A 388 -7.26 -28.45 20.31
N GLU A 389 -6.45 -29.01 21.21
CA GLU A 389 -5.13 -28.51 21.62
C GLU A 389 -4.20 -28.22 20.43
N SER A 390 -4.11 -26.95 20.06
CA SER A 390 -2.95 -26.44 19.33
C SER A 390 -1.90 -26.05 20.36
N VAL A 391 -0.86 -26.86 20.51
CA VAL A 391 0.31 -26.53 21.35
C VAL A 391 1.06 -25.40 20.65
N SER A 392 0.67 -24.17 20.97
CA SER A 392 1.47 -22.98 20.71
C SER A 392 2.37 -22.76 21.93
N PRO A 393 3.67 -22.45 21.77
CA PRO A 393 4.57 -22.28 22.89
C PRO A 393 4.14 -21.09 23.76
N VAL A 394 4.09 -21.34 25.07
CA VAL A 394 3.76 -20.34 26.10
C VAL A 394 4.84 -19.27 26.13
N PRO A 395 4.52 -17.96 26.06
CA PRO A 395 5.50 -16.91 26.24
C PRO A 395 5.99 -16.87 27.69
N PRO A 396 7.28 -16.59 27.95
CA PRO A 396 7.81 -16.62 29.31
C PRO A 396 7.20 -15.51 30.19
N PRO A 397 7.07 -15.74 31.52
CA PRO A 397 6.50 -14.77 32.46
C PRO A 397 7.32 -13.48 32.58
N LEU A 398 6.61 -12.37 32.80
CA LEU A 398 7.10 -10.98 32.80
C LEU A 398 8.03 -10.56 33.95
N ASP A 399 8.49 -11.48 34.80
CA ASP A 399 9.36 -11.18 35.96
C ASP A 399 10.73 -11.90 35.94
N SER A 400 11.25 -12.20 34.75
CA SER A 400 12.62 -12.74 34.62
C SER A 400 13.63 -11.59 34.45
N PRO A 401 14.78 -11.58 35.15
CA PRO A 401 15.85 -10.59 34.92
C PRO A 401 16.35 -10.69 33.47
N PRO A 402 16.95 -9.62 32.91
CA PRO A 402 17.12 -9.48 31.46
C PRO A 402 18.09 -10.52 30.90
N GLY A 403 17.54 -11.65 30.45
CA GLY A 403 18.19 -12.65 29.63
C GLY A 403 17.88 -12.36 28.17
N GLN A 404 18.95 -12.12 27.41
CA GLN A 404 19.04 -11.88 25.97
C GLN A 404 17.97 -12.63 25.14
N ALA A 405 17.01 -11.91 24.56
CA ALA A 405 16.00 -12.47 23.65
C ALA A 405 16.49 -12.39 22.20
N ASP A 406 16.99 -13.51 21.66
CA ASP A 406 17.38 -13.64 20.25
C ASP A 406 16.14 -13.80 19.36
N PHE A 407 15.75 -12.71 18.71
CA PHE A 407 14.59 -12.63 17.79
C PHE A 407 14.96 -12.92 16.33
N PHE A 408 16.01 -13.70 16.06
CA PHE A 408 16.45 -14.07 14.72
C PHE A 408 16.34 -15.57 14.49
N ILE A 409 15.26 -15.99 13.84
CA ILE A 409 15.17 -17.31 13.21
C ILE A 409 16.13 -17.33 12.02
N ASP A 410 17.11 -18.22 12.09
CA ASP A 410 18.05 -18.67 11.05
C ASP A 410 19.03 -17.63 10.46
N LEU A 411 20.06 -17.32 11.24
CA LEU A 411 21.42 -17.21 10.72
C LEU A 411 22.31 -18.10 11.59
N LYS A 412 22.53 -19.35 11.18
CA LYS A 412 23.69 -20.10 11.68
C LYS A 412 24.94 -19.33 11.27
N SER A 413 25.68 -18.83 12.25
CA SER A 413 27.08 -18.46 12.09
C SER A 413 27.82 -19.71 11.66
N SER A 414 28.30 -19.74 10.41
CA SER A 414 29.38 -20.64 10.04
C SER A 414 30.58 -20.28 10.90
N GLU A 415 30.99 -21.18 11.79
CA GLU A 415 32.32 -21.12 12.38
C GLU A 415 33.37 -21.04 11.26
N PRO A 416 34.46 -20.28 11.44
CA PRO A 416 35.54 -20.26 10.48
C PRO A 416 36.24 -21.62 10.44
N ASP A 417 36.39 -22.16 9.24
CA ASP A 417 37.18 -23.35 8.93
C ASP A 417 38.64 -23.12 9.37
N PRO A 418 39.20 -23.94 10.28
CA PRO A 418 40.53 -23.72 10.84
C PRO A 418 41.70 -23.95 9.87
N ASP A 419 41.46 -24.36 8.61
CA ASP A 419 42.51 -24.76 7.65
C ASP A 419 42.70 -23.84 6.42
N LEU A 420 42.38 -22.54 6.50
CA LEU A 420 42.71 -21.58 5.43
C LEU A 420 43.90 -20.67 5.81
N PRO A 421 45.01 -20.69 5.03
CA PRO A 421 46.22 -19.93 5.35
C PRO A 421 45.98 -18.41 5.21
N SER A 422 46.54 -17.65 6.16
CA SER A 422 46.47 -16.18 6.19
C SER A 422 47.14 -15.57 4.95
N ALA A 423 46.39 -14.81 4.16
CA ALA A 423 46.98 -13.87 3.20
C ALA A 423 47.32 -12.57 3.94
N GLN A 424 48.61 -12.28 4.04
CA GLN A 424 49.15 -11.00 4.49
C GLN A 424 48.97 -9.93 3.40
N GLU A 425 48.64 -8.72 3.87
CA GLU A 425 48.63 -7.37 3.24
C GLU A 425 47.65 -7.05 2.11
#